data_AF-A0A9D4S9C3-F1
#
_entry.id   AF-A0A9D4S9C3-F1
#
_cell.length_a   1.000
_cell.length_b   1.000
_cell.length_c   1.000
_cell.angle_alpha   90.00
_cell.angle_beta   90.00
_cell.angle_gamma   90.00
#
_symmetry.space_group_name_H-M   'P 1'
#
loop_
_entity.id
_entity.type
_entity.pdbx_description
1 polymer ?
#
loop_
_entity_poly.entity_id
_entity_poly.type
_entity_poly.pdbx_seq_one_letter_code
_entity_poly.pdbx_strand_id
1 'polypeptide(L)'
;MWHDEQTINGHVTDDPEYEEKDDSRPFFQRKPCEVGIYLSVYQAKPHEDSHGLEHYLRMHTTELLFDEFCKIGTVDIRGKFEARKVLNEMYIERFEPGIVLAVGFETLEALDDLWTYHRDGNLNALMHEFLITPRVLEAAEVDKVIMVTKLWDDEYEACKEEIENKTRMRVNIINRPVDVKLVKRLKNYQSVLATELSAMRDLDNEMEINRDEFMNCVRNVLPVDIEVIRTLAEFEAMATSTKAKKMYNRNVLDMYLNIINKLRDYYDTFEAEIVTPFLQIHRECENDKQRDIKGKIIGMVRGMQKMLDPAGDLRSVMHAETERILIRREIPIFLGLLSLVPIGVERVADIDIMIDEYAREFQIEFKKEDK
;
A
#
# COMPACT_ATOMS: atom_id res chain seq x y z
N MET A 1 65.04 -27.19 -38.89
CA MET A 1 64.62 -27.66 -40.22
C MET A 1 63.57 -28.73 -39.96
N TRP A 2 62.29 -28.37 -40.16
CA TRP A 2 61.09 -29.16 -40.53
C TRP A 2 60.90 -30.54 -39.86
N HIS A 3 59.98 -30.64 -38.90
CA HIS A 3 58.53 -30.97 -39.02
C HIS A 3 58.29 -32.47 -38.94
N ASP A 4 57.43 -32.86 -37.99
CA ASP A 4 56.31 -33.75 -38.27
C ASP A 4 55.23 -33.61 -37.19
N GLU A 5 54.03 -33.26 -37.68
CA GLU A 5 52.75 -33.23 -36.97
C GLU A 5 52.17 -34.65 -36.94
N GLN A 6 51.61 -35.07 -35.80
CA GLN A 6 50.49 -36.02 -35.78
C GLN A 6 49.50 -35.64 -34.69
N THR A 7 48.43 -34.97 -35.12
CA THR A 7 47.09 -34.93 -34.51
C THR A 7 46.49 -36.33 -34.42
N ILE A 8 46.02 -36.76 -33.23
CA ILE A 8 44.84 -37.64 -33.07
C ILE A 8 44.11 -37.32 -31.75
N ASN A 9 42.93 -36.70 -31.90
CA ASN A 9 41.67 -36.84 -31.15
C ASN A 9 41.69 -37.24 -29.66
N GLY A 10 41.44 -36.26 -28.79
CA GLY A 10 40.89 -36.47 -27.44
C GLY A 10 39.46 -35.92 -27.38
N HIS A 11 38.53 -36.75 -26.93
CA HIS A 11 37.11 -36.43 -26.70
C HIS A 11 36.91 -35.08 -26.02
N VAL A 12 36.10 -34.23 -26.65
CA VAL A 12 35.34 -33.19 -25.97
C VAL A 12 34.23 -33.92 -25.21
N THR A 13 34.39 -34.09 -23.90
CA THR A 13 33.27 -34.32 -23.01
C THR A 13 32.56 -32.99 -22.86
N ASP A 14 31.31 -32.93 -23.32
CA ASP A 14 30.37 -31.85 -23.04
C ASP A 14 30.22 -31.73 -21.52
N ASP A 15 31.00 -30.83 -20.91
CA ASP A 15 30.74 -30.33 -19.57
C ASP A 15 29.48 -29.45 -19.66
N PRO A 16 28.46 -29.65 -18.82
CA PRO A 16 27.26 -28.85 -18.85
C PRO A 16 27.66 -27.39 -18.56
N GLU A 17 27.15 -26.49 -19.39
CA GLU A 17 27.23 -25.03 -19.28
C GLU A 17 27.59 -24.56 -17.86
N TYR A 18 28.87 -24.26 -17.66
CA TYR A 18 29.26 -23.33 -16.63
C TYR A 18 28.63 -21.99 -17.04
N GLU A 19 27.43 -21.70 -16.53
CA GLU A 19 26.98 -20.32 -16.44
C GLU A 19 28.11 -19.56 -15.73
N GLU A 20 28.75 -18.66 -16.47
CA GLU A 20 29.74 -17.75 -15.94
C GLU A 20 29.07 -17.04 -14.76
N LYS A 21 29.43 -17.41 -13.52
CA LYS A 21 28.99 -16.68 -12.34
C LYS A 21 29.45 -15.25 -12.54
N ASP A 22 28.49 -14.37 -12.79
CA ASP A 22 28.75 -12.95 -12.91
C ASP A 22 29.22 -12.46 -11.53
N ASP A 23 30.54 -12.42 -11.35
CA ASP A 23 31.23 -12.02 -10.13
C ASP A 23 30.90 -10.59 -9.68
N SER A 24 30.13 -9.83 -10.47
CA SER A 24 29.62 -8.51 -10.09
C SER A 24 28.36 -8.53 -9.22
N ARG A 25 27.72 -9.70 -9.04
CA ARG A 25 26.51 -9.85 -8.20
C ARG A 25 26.84 -9.64 -6.71
N PRO A 26 26.21 -8.67 -6.02
CA PRO A 26 26.31 -8.55 -4.57
C PRO A 26 25.91 -9.85 -3.87
N PHE A 27 26.61 -10.21 -2.80
CA PHE A 27 26.24 -11.37 -2.01
C PHE A 27 24.92 -11.14 -1.31
N PHE A 28 23.91 -11.93 -1.65
CA PHE A 28 22.59 -11.92 -1.03
C PHE A 28 22.28 -13.31 -0.47
N GLN A 29 22.19 -13.42 0.85
CA GLN A 29 21.76 -14.64 1.51
C GLN A 29 20.23 -14.71 1.52
N ARG A 30 19.66 -15.14 0.41
CA ARG A 30 18.20 -15.29 0.27
C ARG A 30 17.65 -16.31 1.28
N LYS A 31 16.45 -16.05 1.79
CA LYS A 31 15.66 -17.06 2.50
C LYS A 31 14.72 -17.78 1.51
N PRO A 32 14.10 -18.90 1.91
CA PRO A 32 13.11 -19.55 1.09
C PRO A 32 11.96 -18.61 0.70
N CYS A 33 11.52 -18.71 -0.55
CA CYS A 33 10.51 -17.86 -1.18
C CYS A 33 10.87 -16.36 -1.25
N GLU A 34 12.15 -16.01 -1.12
CA GLU A 34 12.67 -14.65 -1.34
C GLU A 34 13.52 -14.58 -2.63
N VAL A 35 13.45 -13.42 -3.30
CA VAL A 35 14.36 -13.00 -4.38
C VAL A 35 14.88 -11.59 -4.09
N GLY A 36 16.01 -11.23 -4.70
CA GLY A 36 16.59 -9.90 -4.61
C GLY A 36 16.22 -9.05 -5.82
N ILE A 37 15.71 -7.83 -5.58
CA ILE A 37 15.72 -6.77 -6.59
C ILE A 37 17.04 -6.01 -6.44
N TYR A 38 17.97 -6.22 -7.35
CA TYR A 38 19.32 -5.64 -7.29
C TYR A 38 19.30 -4.24 -7.90
N LEU A 39 19.60 -3.22 -7.09
CA LEU A 39 19.60 -1.83 -7.52
C LEU A 39 21.04 -1.36 -7.75
N SER A 40 21.36 -0.97 -8.97
CA SER A 40 22.69 -0.47 -9.34
C SER A 40 22.63 0.98 -9.77
N VAL A 41 23.57 1.79 -9.27
CA VAL A 41 23.76 3.17 -9.73
C VAL A 41 24.40 3.16 -11.12
N TYR A 42 23.58 3.37 -12.14
CA TYR A 42 24.04 3.46 -13.53
C TYR A 42 24.71 4.81 -13.80
N GLN A 43 24.17 5.89 -13.24
CA GLN A 43 24.73 7.23 -13.38
C GLN A 43 24.45 8.05 -12.12
N ALA A 44 25.42 8.85 -11.68
CA ALA A 44 25.25 9.83 -10.62
C ALA A 44 25.83 11.18 -11.07
N LYS A 45 25.17 12.28 -10.70
CA LYS A 45 25.64 13.65 -10.93
C LYS A 45 25.86 14.32 -9.57
N PRO A 46 27.07 14.79 -9.26
CA PRO A 46 27.36 15.48 -7.99
C PRO A 46 26.71 16.87 -7.94
N HIS A 47 26.55 17.44 -6.74
CA HIS A 47 26.03 18.80 -6.52
C HIS A 47 26.95 19.93 -7.02
N GLU A 48 28.26 19.71 -7.01
CA GLU A 48 29.26 20.67 -7.49
C GLU A 48 30.03 20.10 -8.70
N ASP A 49 30.85 20.92 -9.37
CA ASP A 49 31.83 20.46 -10.38
C ASP A 49 32.98 19.67 -9.72
N SER A 50 32.65 18.66 -8.92
CA SER A 50 33.61 17.80 -8.24
C SER A 50 34.35 16.96 -9.28
N HIS A 51 35.66 17.15 -9.38
CA HIS A 51 36.53 16.34 -10.23
C HIS A 51 36.92 15.05 -9.52
N GLY A 52 36.45 13.90 -10.03
CA GLY A 52 36.77 12.58 -9.50
C GLY A 52 36.55 11.48 -10.53
N LEU A 53 37.05 10.27 -10.24
CA LEU A 53 36.78 9.10 -11.07
C LEU A 53 35.29 8.74 -10.95
N GLU A 54 34.58 8.66 -12.08
CA GLU A 54 33.14 8.34 -12.12
C GLU A 54 32.81 7.05 -11.37
N HIS A 55 33.69 6.05 -11.44
CA HIS A 55 33.53 4.80 -10.71
C HIS A 55 33.52 4.99 -9.18
N TYR A 56 34.39 5.85 -8.65
CA TYR A 56 34.42 6.15 -7.22
C TYR A 56 33.13 6.85 -6.77
N LEU A 57 32.65 7.81 -7.55
CA LEU A 57 31.37 8.48 -7.27
C LEU A 57 30.23 7.45 -7.22
N ARG A 58 30.13 6.55 -8.19
CA ARG A 58 29.08 5.51 -8.21
C ARG A 58 29.14 4.61 -6.98
N MET A 59 30.34 4.15 -6.59
CA MET A 59 30.50 3.32 -5.39
C MET A 59 30.10 4.07 -4.12
N HIS A 60 30.59 5.29 -3.94
CA HIS A 60 30.28 6.10 -2.78
C HIS A 60 28.78 6.44 -2.69
N THR A 61 28.17 6.85 -3.81
CA THR A 61 26.72 7.06 -3.88
C THR A 61 25.94 5.78 -3.56
N THR A 62 26.41 4.61 -3.99
CA THR A 62 25.77 3.33 -3.68
C THR A 62 25.76 3.07 -2.16
N GLU A 63 26.86 3.35 -1.47
CA GLU A 63 26.93 3.21 0.00
C GLU A 63 25.97 4.17 0.72
N LEU A 64 25.96 5.45 0.32
CA LEU A 64 25.06 6.45 0.93
C LEU A 64 23.58 6.13 0.66
N LEU A 65 23.25 5.68 -0.55
CA LEU A 65 21.89 5.26 -0.89
C LEU A 65 21.46 4.04 -0.09
N PHE A 66 22.35 3.07 0.12
CA PHE A 66 22.06 1.91 0.97
C PHE A 66 21.67 2.35 2.40
N ASP A 67 22.45 3.25 3.00
CA ASP A 67 22.19 3.76 4.34
C ASP A 67 20.84 4.49 4.43
N GLU A 68 20.48 5.27 3.41
CA GLU A 68 19.18 5.94 3.34
C GLU A 68 18.03 4.95 3.11
N PHE A 69 18.21 3.96 2.24
CA PHE A 69 17.17 2.97 1.95
C PHE A 69 16.88 2.08 3.15
N CYS A 70 17.89 1.75 3.97
CA CYS A 70 17.69 1.04 5.23
C CYS A 70 16.84 1.82 6.25
N LYS A 71 16.72 3.15 6.09
CA LYS A 71 15.86 4.01 6.93
C LYS A 71 14.42 4.07 6.39
N ILE A 72 14.18 3.68 5.14
CA ILE A 72 12.84 3.65 4.55
C ILE A 72 12.07 2.45 5.13
N GLY A 73 10.84 2.69 5.59
CA GLY A 73 9.98 1.62 6.08
C GLY A 73 9.56 0.68 4.94
N THR A 74 9.71 -0.63 5.14
CA THR A 74 9.24 -1.63 4.16
C THR A 74 7.74 -1.56 3.91
N VAL A 75 6.97 -1.15 4.93
CA VAL A 75 5.54 -0.84 4.82
C VAL A 75 5.29 0.31 3.84
N ASP A 76 6.12 1.35 3.86
CA ASP A 76 5.93 2.53 2.99
C ASP A 76 6.16 2.17 1.52
N ILE A 77 7.20 1.37 1.26
CA ILE A 77 7.48 0.84 -0.08
C ILE A 77 6.31 -0.02 -0.55
N ARG A 78 5.80 -0.90 0.32
CA ARG A 78 4.63 -1.72 0.02
C ARG A 78 3.40 -0.87 -0.31
N GLY A 79 3.15 0.20 0.45
CA GLY A 79 2.05 1.13 0.20
C GLY A 79 2.14 1.79 -1.18
N LYS A 80 3.36 2.09 -1.66
CA LYS A 80 3.56 2.64 -3.02
C LYS A 80 3.21 1.63 -4.13
N PHE A 81 3.57 0.36 -3.97
CA PHE A 81 3.16 -0.71 -4.89
C PHE A 81 1.64 -0.86 -4.93
N GLU A 82 1.00 -0.91 -3.77
CA GLU A 82 -0.45 -1.03 -3.63
C GLU A 82 -1.21 0.15 -4.24
N ALA A 83 -0.76 1.38 -4.00
CA ALA A 83 -1.36 2.58 -4.58
C ALA A 83 -1.34 2.55 -6.12
N ARG A 84 -0.32 1.92 -6.71
CA ARG A 84 -0.20 1.71 -8.16
C ARG A 84 -0.94 0.45 -8.65
N LYS A 85 -1.43 -0.40 -7.74
CA LYS A 85 -2.09 -1.69 -8.02
C LYS A 85 -1.19 -2.66 -8.78
N VAL A 86 0.09 -2.69 -8.43
CA VAL A 86 1.09 -3.54 -9.07
C VAL A 86 1.79 -4.38 -8.03
N LEU A 87 2.11 -5.63 -8.36
CA LEU A 87 2.79 -6.58 -7.47
C LEU A 87 2.06 -6.77 -6.12
N ASN A 88 0.72 -6.86 -6.13
CA ASN A 88 -0.13 -6.83 -4.92
C ASN A 88 -0.01 -8.06 -4.00
N GLU A 89 0.77 -9.08 -4.33
CA GLU A 89 0.99 -10.26 -3.47
C GLU A 89 2.45 -10.44 -3.04
N MET A 90 3.28 -9.42 -3.31
CA MET A 90 4.68 -9.37 -2.92
C MET A 90 4.86 -8.68 -1.56
N TYR A 91 5.61 -9.28 -0.65
CA TYR A 91 6.02 -8.65 0.60
C TYR A 91 7.45 -8.12 0.53
N ILE A 92 7.72 -7.03 1.26
CA ILE A 92 9.04 -6.39 1.31
C ILE A 92 9.70 -6.74 2.64
N GLU A 93 10.79 -7.49 2.59
CA GLU A 93 11.48 -8.01 3.78
C GLU A 93 12.46 -6.98 4.35
N ARG A 94 13.44 -6.56 3.54
CA ARG A 94 14.55 -5.71 3.97
C ARG A 94 15.42 -5.25 2.79
N PHE A 95 16.26 -4.25 3.05
CA PHE A 95 17.44 -3.99 2.23
C PHE A 95 18.64 -4.77 2.76
N GLU A 96 19.44 -5.30 1.84
CA GLU A 96 20.69 -6.00 2.10
C GLU A 96 21.87 -5.25 1.45
N PRO A 97 23.11 -5.45 1.95
CA PRO A 97 24.30 -4.79 1.43
C PRO A 97 24.43 -4.92 -0.10
N GLY A 98 24.91 -3.84 -0.74
CA GLY A 98 24.94 -3.75 -2.21
C GLY A 98 23.61 -3.30 -2.83
N ILE A 99 22.72 -2.70 -2.02
CA ILE A 99 21.38 -2.24 -2.38
C ILE A 99 20.55 -3.34 -3.04
N VAL A 100 20.38 -4.45 -2.32
CA VAL A 100 19.47 -5.52 -2.72
C VAL A 100 18.19 -5.40 -1.90
N LEU A 101 17.06 -5.16 -2.55
CA LEU A 101 15.76 -5.20 -1.90
C LEU A 101 15.27 -6.65 -1.89
N ALA A 102 15.32 -7.28 -0.72
CA ALA A 102 14.77 -8.61 -0.52
C ALA A 102 13.24 -8.52 -0.52
N VAL A 103 12.62 -9.25 -1.44
CA VAL A 103 11.17 -9.38 -1.56
C VAL A 103 10.80 -10.85 -1.56
N GLY A 104 9.61 -11.19 -1.11
CA GLY A 104 9.14 -12.56 -1.21
C GLY A 104 7.69 -12.67 -1.62
N PHE A 105 7.29 -13.92 -1.83
CA PHE A 105 6.05 -14.27 -2.50
C PHE A 105 5.35 -15.46 -1.85
N GLU A 106 4.02 -15.45 -1.96
CA GLU A 106 3.17 -16.54 -1.49
C GLU A 106 2.57 -17.36 -2.62
N THR A 107 2.57 -16.81 -3.83
CA THR A 107 1.99 -17.40 -5.04
C THR A 107 2.98 -17.28 -6.20
N LEU A 108 2.88 -18.22 -7.14
CA LEU A 108 3.65 -18.16 -8.39
C LEU A 108 3.25 -16.95 -9.24
N GLU A 109 1.96 -16.58 -9.23
CA GLU A 109 1.45 -15.42 -9.97
C GLU A 109 2.17 -14.13 -9.53
N ALA A 110 2.36 -13.93 -8.22
CA ALA A 110 3.07 -12.76 -7.70
C ALA A 110 4.55 -12.72 -8.14
N LEU A 111 5.20 -13.88 -8.21
CA LEU A 111 6.59 -14.02 -8.66
C LEU A 111 6.69 -13.73 -10.18
N ASP A 112 5.79 -14.31 -10.97
CA ASP A 112 5.71 -14.12 -12.42
C ASP A 112 5.41 -12.67 -12.80
N ASP A 113 4.55 -12.00 -12.02
CA ASP A 113 4.26 -10.57 -12.17
C ASP A 113 5.51 -9.72 -12.01
N LEU A 114 6.35 -9.98 -11.00
CA LEU A 114 7.62 -9.25 -10.83
C LEU A 114 8.54 -9.45 -12.04
N TRP A 115 8.67 -10.68 -12.53
CA TRP A 115 9.52 -10.97 -13.69
C TRP A 115 9.01 -10.30 -14.96
N THR A 116 7.69 -10.29 -15.16
CA THR A 116 7.05 -9.59 -16.28
C THR A 116 7.33 -8.08 -16.20
N TYR A 117 7.15 -7.48 -15.01
CA TYR A 117 7.45 -6.06 -14.78
C TYR A 117 8.91 -5.70 -15.06
N HIS A 118 9.84 -6.59 -14.70
CA HIS A 118 11.26 -6.40 -15.00
C HIS A 118 11.53 -6.51 -16.50
N ARG A 119 11.05 -7.57 -17.18
CA ARG A 119 11.28 -7.81 -18.62
C ARG A 119 10.70 -6.69 -19.49
N ASP A 120 9.58 -6.11 -19.08
CA ASP A 120 8.96 -4.96 -19.75
C ASP A 120 9.70 -3.63 -19.49
N GLY A 121 10.73 -3.63 -18.63
CA GLY A 121 11.51 -2.43 -18.27
C GLY A 121 10.81 -1.49 -17.30
N ASN A 122 9.65 -1.87 -16.77
CA ASN A 122 8.83 -1.04 -15.88
C ASN A 122 9.37 -0.99 -14.44
N LEU A 123 10.10 -2.02 -14.00
CA LEU A 123 10.61 -2.11 -12.63
C LEU A 123 11.63 -0.99 -12.32
N ASN A 124 12.46 -0.60 -13.29
CA ASN A 124 13.41 0.52 -13.17
C ASN A 124 12.71 1.82 -12.77
N ALA A 125 11.65 2.17 -13.49
CA ALA A 125 10.90 3.39 -13.28
C ALA A 125 10.22 3.40 -11.91
N LEU A 126 9.63 2.27 -11.51
CA LEU A 126 9.00 2.13 -10.19
C LEU A 126 10.01 2.28 -9.05
N MET A 127 11.14 1.59 -9.12
CA MET A 127 12.16 1.66 -8.07
C MET A 127 12.74 3.07 -7.96
N HIS A 128 12.97 3.73 -9.09
CA HIS A 128 13.44 5.11 -9.11
C HIS A 128 12.42 6.05 -8.45
N GLU A 129 11.15 5.99 -8.87
CA GLU A 129 10.08 6.83 -8.31
C GLU A 129 9.89 6.59 -6.80
N PHE A 130 10.00 5.34 -6.36
CA PHE A 130 9.71 4.97 -4.99
C PHE A 130 10.85 5.31 -4.03
N LEU A 131 12.10 5.22 -4.49
CA LEU A 131 13.27 5.31 -3.61
C LEU A 131 14.03 6.63 -3.77
N ILE A 132 14.02 7.23 -4.97
CA ILE A 132 14.78 8.47 -5.23
C ILE A 132 13.89 9.68 -4.96
N THR A 133 14.03 10.23 -3.77
CA THR A 133 13.37 11.47 -3.34
C THR A 133 14.39 12.61 -3.22
N PRO A 134 13.96 13.89 -3.20
CA PRO A 134 14.87 15.02 -2.99
C PRO A 134 15.73 14.87 -1.73
N ARG A 135 15.14 14.36 -0.63
CA ARG A 135 15.85 14.10 0.63
C ARG A 135 16.93 13.03 0.48
N VAL A 136 16.64 11.96 -0.27
CA VAL A 136 17.61 10.88 -0.52
C VAL A 136 18.76 11.38 -1.39
N LEU A 137 18.47 12.20 -2.40
CA LEU A 137 19.49 12.81 -3.26
C LEU A 137 20.42 13.74 -2.47
N GLU A 138 19.85 14.58 -1.61
CA GLU A 138 20.61 15.45 -0.70
C GLU A 138 21.50 14.64 0.25
N ALA A 139 20.97 13.58 0.86
CA ALA A 139 21.74 12.71 1.75
C ALA A 139 22.84 11.90 1.03
N ALA A 140 22.64 11.61 -0.26
CA ALA A 140 23.62 10.95 -1.10
C ALA A 140 24.59 11.93 -1.81
N GLU A 141 24.51 13.23 -1.49
CA GLU A 141 25.37 14.30 -1.99
C GLU A 141 25.38 14.44 -3.53
N VAL A 142 24.24 14.18 -4.17
CA VAL A 142 24.09 14.14 -5.63
C VAL A 142 22.86 14.91 -6.11
N ASP A 143 23.01 15.63 -7.22
CA ASP A 143 21.90 16.29 -7.94
C ASP A 143 20.94 15.27 -8.56
N LYS A 144 21.47 14.15 -9.04
CA LYS A 144 20.71 13.17 -9.81
C LYS A 144 21.35 11.80 -9.74
N VAL A 145 20.51 10.78 -9.65
CA VAL A 145 20.89 9.37 -9.80
C VAL A 145 20.02 8.74 -10.88
N ILE A 146 20.59 7.84 -11.68
CA ILE A 146 19.85 6.88 -12.52
C ILE A 146 20.16 5.50 -11.96
N MET A 147 19.12 4.79 -11.53
CA MET A 147 19.22 3.42 -11.06
C MET A 147 18.71 2.46 -12.11
N VAL A 148 19.31 1.26 -12.12
CA VAL A 148 18.83 0.11 -12.89
C VAL A 148 18.59 -1.05 -11.95
N THR A 149 17.57 -1.84 -12.25
CA THR A 149 17.18 -3.05 -11.54
C THR A 149 17.71 -4.25 -12.32
N LYS A 150 18.21 -5.25 -11.61
CA LYS A 150 18.53 -6.57 -12.16
C LYS A 150 17.84 -7.63 -11.31
N LEU A 151 17.31 -8.65 -11.98
CA LEU A 151 16.85 -9.90 -11.38
C LEU A 151 17.67 -11.05 -11.97
N TRP A 152 17.73 -12.17 -11.26
CA TRP A 152 18.50 -13.34 -11.69
C TRP A 152 17.64 -14.59 -11.81
N ASP A 153 17.77 -15.28 -12.93
CA ASP A 153 16.92 -16.43 -13.25
C ASP A 153 17.14 -17.62 -12.29
N ASP A 154 18.33 -17.75 -11.70
CA ASP A 154 18.60 -18.76 -10.67
C ASP A 154 17.78 -18.52 -9.39
N GLU A 155 17.58 -17.26 -8.98
CA GLU A 155 16.70 -16.92 -7.85
C GLU A 155 15.23 -17.15 -8.19
N TYR A 156 14.82 -16.87 -9.42
CA TYR A 156 13.46 -17.15 -9.88
C TYR A 156 13.14 -18.63 -9.81
N GLU A 157 13.94 -19.47 -10.47
CA GLU A 157 13.67 -20.90 -10.55
C GLU A 157 13.73 -21.53 -9.15
N ALA A 158 14.67 -21.11 -8.30
CA ALA A 158 14.73 -21.60 -6.93
C ALA A 158 13.51 -21.15 -6.09
N CYS A 159 13.08 -19.89 -6.21
CA CYS A 159 11.90 -19.38 -5.51
C CYS A 159 10.62 -20.08 -5.99
N LYS A 160 10.50 -20.29 -7.30
CA LYS A 160 9.40 -21.03 -7.93
C LYS A 160 9.31 -22.46 -7.42
N GLU A 161 10.43 -23.19 -7.43
CA GLU A 161 10.51 -24.55 -6.90
C GLU A 161 10.11 -24.58 -5.41
N GLU A 162 10.57 -23.61 -4.62
CA GLU A 162 10.22 -23.49 -3.21
C GLU A 162 8.74 -23.24 -2.98
N ILE A 163 8.10 -22.37 -3.77
CA ILE A 163 6.66 -22.10 -3.69
C ILE A 163 5.85 -23.35 -4.08
N GLU A 164 6.24 -24.05 -5.15
CA GLU A 164 5.59 -25.27 -5.63
C GLU A 164 5.71 -26.43 -4.61
N ASN A 165 6.89 -26.56 -3.98
CA ASN A 165 7.18 -27.59 -3.00
C ASN A 165 6.78 -27.20 -1.56
N LYS A 166 6.26 -25.99 -1.35
CA LYS A 166 5.90 -25.50 -0.01
C LYS A 166 4.76 -26.32 0.56
N THR A 167 5.08 -27.25 1.46
CA THR A 167 4.07 -27.79 2.37
C THR A 167 3.52 -26.62 3.18
N ARG A 168 2.21 -26.34 3.11
CA ARG A 168 1.54 -25.22 3.82
C ARG A 168 1.58 -25.41 5.35
N MET A 169 2.77 -25.36 5.92
CA MET A 169 2.99 -25.42 7.36
C MET A 169 2.91 -24.00 7.92
N ARG A 170 2.09 -23.83 8.96
CA ARG A 170 1.96 -22.56 9.66
C ARG A 170 3.28 -22.23 10.36
N VAL A 171 3.77 -21.01 10.16
CA VAL A 171 4.93 -20.48 10.89
C VAL A 171 4.43 -19.78 12.14
N ASN A 172 5.03 -20.09 13.29
CA ASN A 172 4.74 -19.35 14.50
C ASN A 172 5.24 -17.91 14.35
N ILE A 173 4.32 -16.94 14.45
CA ILE A 173 4.62 -15.52 14.29
C ILE A 173 5.70 -15.03 15.25
N ILE A 174 5.86 -15.64 16.43
CA ILE A 174 6.90 -15.28 17.41
C ILE A 174 8.31 -15.38 16.80
N ASN A 175 8.50 -16.27 15.81
CA ASN A 175 9.77 -16.45 15.12
C ASN A 175 9.98 -15.43 13.98
N ARG A 176 9.02 -14.52 13.75
CA ARG A 176 9.10 -13.45 12.75
C ARG A 176 8.95 -12.08 13.44
N PRO A 177 10.06 -11.46 13.88
CA PRO A 177 10.03 -10.20 14.64
C PRO A 177 9.36 -9.03 13.90
N VAL A 178 9.48 -8.99 12.57
CA VAL A 178 8.84 -7.97 11.73
C VAL A 178 7.32 -8.11 11.81
N ASP A 179 6.79 -9.31 11.58
CA ASP A 179 5.35 -9.60 11.70
C ASP A 179 4.82 -9.33 13.12
N VAL A 180 5.57 -9.69 14.17
CA VAL A 180 5.22 -9.35 15.56
C VAL A 180 5.13 -7.83 15.75
N LYS A 181 6.08 -7.08 15.21
CA LYS A 181 6.07 -5.61 15.28
C LYS A 181 4.86 -5.03 14.56
N LEU A 182 4.50 -5.57 13.40
CA LEU A 182 3.29 -5.18 12.67
C LEU A 182 2.05 -5.46 13.51
N VAL A 183 1.86 -6.67 14.03
CA VAL A 183 0.70 -7.00 14.87
C VAL A 183 0.62 -6.12 16.13
N LYS A 184 1.76 -5.79 16.75
CA LYS A 184 1.80 -4.83 17.87
C LYS A 184 1.38 -3.43 17.45
N ARG A 185 1.82 -2.94 16.28
CA ARG A 185 1.37 -1.66 15.72
C ARG A 185 -0.15 -1.63 15.59
N LEU A 186 -0.75 -2.70 15.08
CA LEU A 186 -2.21 -2.83 14.94
C LEU A 186 -2.92 -2.75 16.29
N LYS A 187 -2.40 -3.46 17.30
CA LYS A 187 -2.94 -3.39 18.66
C LYS A 187 -2.80 -2.01 19.29
N ASN A 188 -1.67 -1.33 19.08
CA ASN A 188 -1.49 0.02 19.60
C ASN A 188 -2.46 1.01 18.96
N TYR A 189 -2.72 0.87 17.65
CA TYR A 189 -3.71 1.66 16.94
C TYR A 189 -5.13 1.44 17.47
N GLN A 190 -5.44 0.27 18.02
CA GLN A 190 -6.74 0.00 18.65
C GLN A 190 -7.07 0.99 19.80
N SER A 191 -6.05 1.47 20.52
CA SER A 191 -6.27 2.51 21.55
C SER A 191 -6.65 3.87 20.95
N VAL A 192 -6.18 4.17 19.75
CA VAL A 192 -6.52 5.37 18.98
C VAL A 192 -7.93 5.23 18.40
N LEU A 193 -8.29 4.02 17.93
CA LEU A 193 -9.61 3.72 17.37
C LEU A 193 -10.76 4.05 18.30
N ALA A 194 -10.64 3.81 19.60
CA ALA A 194 -11.68 4.16 20.56
C ALA A 194 -11.95 5.68 20.61
N THR A 195 -10.90 6.50 20.55
CA THR A 195 -11.01 7.96 20.49
C THR A 195 -11.61 8.42 19.17
N GLU A 196 -11.12 7.87 18.06
CA GLU A 196 -11.63 8.19 16.72
C GLU A 196 -13.10 7.77 16.55
N LEU A 197 -13.49 6.61 17.04
CA LEU A 197 -14.88 6.14 17.00
C LEU A 197 -15.81 7.07 17.80
N SER A 198 -15.35 7.60 18.94
CA SER A 198 -16.11 8.61 19.67
C SER A 198 -16.30 9.87 18.83
N ALA A 199 -15.23 10.37 18.21
CA ALA A 199 -15.30 11.55 17.34
C ALA A 199 -16.22 11.31 16.13
N MET A 200 -16.18 10.13 15.51
CA MET A 200 -17.05 9.75 14.41
C MET A 200 -18.53 9.71 14.81
N ARG A 201 -18.84 9.17 16.00
CA ARG A 201 -20.21 9.20 16.54
C ARG A 201 -20.70 10.60 16.80
N ASP A 202 -19.82 11.52 17.21
CA ASP A 202 -20.19 12.93 17.37
C ASP A 202 -20.55 13.56 16.02
N LEU A 203 -19.83 13.23 14.94
CA LEU A 203 -20.17 13.69 13.57
C LEU A 203 -21.52 13.12 13.09
N ASP A 204 -21.80 11.85 13.35
CA ASP A 204 -23.07 11.22 13.00
C ASP A 204 -24.24 11.85 13.76
N ASN A 205 -24.07 12.06 15.06
CA ASN A 205 -25.05 12.77 15.89
C ASN A 205 -25.28 14.21 15.40
N GLU A 206 -24.21 14.93 15.06
CA GLU A 206 -24.30 16.29 14.50
C GLU A 206 -25.08 16.30 13.18
N MET A 207 -24.86 15.29 12.33
CA MET A 207 -25.58 15.14 11.07
C MET A 207 -27.07 14.83 11.29
N GLU A 208 -27.39 13.92 12.22
CA GLU A 208 -28.78 13.55 12.54
C GLU A 208 -29.57 14.74 13.13
N ILE A 209 -28.96 15.54 14.01
CA ILE A 209 -29.59 16.75 14.57
C ILE A 209 -29.93 17.76 13.48
N ASN A 210 -29.06 17.93 12.49
CA ASN A 210 -29.20 18.93 11.44
C ASN A 210 -29.83 18.40 10.14
N ARG A 211 -30.30 17.15 10.13
CA ARG A 211 -30.74 16.44 8.91
C ARG A 211 -31.82 17.19 8.13
N ASP A 212 -32.88 17.64 8.81
CA ASP A 212 -33.99 18.32 8.16
C ASP A 212 -33.57 19.67 7.56
N GLU A 213 -32.72 20.41 8.28
CA GLU A 213 -32.15 21.68 7.81
C GLU A 213 -31.21 21.45 6.62
N PHE A 214 -30.39 20.41 6.68
CA PHE A 214 -29.55 19.98 5.58
C PHE A 214 -30.39 19.68 4.34
N MET A 215 -31.42 18.84 4.46
CA MET A 215 -32.29 18.49 3.33
C MET A 215 -32.94 19.74 2.72
N ASN A 216 -33.40 20.68 3.54
CA ASN A 216 -33.93 21.95 3.06
C ASN A 216 -32.86 22.80 2.34
N CYS A 217 -31.63 22.84 2.85
CA CYS A 217 -30.53 23.53 2.19
C CYS A 217 -30.22 22.92 0.82
N VAL A 218 -30.14 21.59 0.72
CA VAL A 218 -29.90 20.91 -0.55
C VAL A 218 -31.01 21.19 -1.55
N ARG A 219 -32.29 21.09 -1.16
CA ARG A 219 -33.43 21.45 -2.04
C ARG A 219 -33.34 22.89 -2.54
N ASN A 220 -32.89 23.81 -1.70
CA ASN A 220 -32.75 25.21 -2.06
C ASN A 220 -31.60 25.46 -3.01
N VAL A 221 -30.50 24.70 -2.94
CA VAL A 221 -29.37 24.83 -3.87
C VAL A 221 -29.66 24.14 -5.20
N LEU A 222 -30.32 22.98 -5.17
CA LEU A 222 -30.65 22.16 -6.32
C LEU A 222 -31.24 22.98 -7.49
N PRO A 223 -30.75 22.78 -8.72
CA PRO A 223 -31.42 23.23 -9.94
C PRO A 223 -32.82 22.61 -10.08
N VAL A 224 -33.72 23.29 -10.78
CA VAL A 224 -35.15 22.90 -10.90
C VAL A 224 -35.33 21.58 -11.68
N ASP A 225 -34.36 21.22 -12.50
CA ASP A 225 -34.33 20.07 -13.40
C ASP A 225 -33.58 18.85 -12.83
N ILE A 226 -32.96 18.97 -11.65
CA ILE A 226 -32.23 17.86 -11.02
C ILE A 226 -33.18 17.07 -10.13
N GLU A 227 -33.49 15.85 -10.56
CA GLU A 227 -34.27 14.87 -9.77
C GLU A 227 -33.38 13.87 -9.02
N VAL A 228 -32.09 13.78 -9.36
CA VAL A 228 -31.15 12.80 -8.83
C VAL A 228 -29.77 13.43 -8.68
N ILE A 229 -29.12 13.19 -7.52
CA ILE A 229 -27.71 13.50 -7.32
C ILE A 229 -26.94 12.20 -7.49
N ARG A 230 -26.06 12.11 -8.49
CA ARG A 230 -25.38 10.86 -8.83
C ARG A 230 -24.05 10.72 -8.13
N THR A 231 -23.34 11.81 -7.92
CA THR A 231 -21.97 11.79 -7.38
C THR A 231 -21.76 12.85 -6.30
N LEU A 232 -20.74 12.63 -5.47
CA LEU A 232 -20.31 13.63 -4.49
C LEU A 232 -19.77 14.89 -5.16
N ALA A 233 -19.08 14.78 -6.29
CA ALA A 233 -18.57 15.92 -7.05
C ALA A 233 -19.70 16.82 -7.57
N GLU A 234 -20.81 16.23 -8.06
CA GLU A 234 -22.01 16.99 -8.44
C GLU A 234 -22.56 17.76 -7.23
N PHE A 235 -22.66 17.11 -6.08
CA PHE A 235 -23.12 17.74 -4.84
C PHE A 235 -22.19 18.86 -4.37
N GLU A 236 -20.88 18.62 -4.33
CA GLU A 236 -19.86 19.59 -3.92
C GLU A 236 -19.87 20.83 -4.83
N ALA A 237 -20.01 20.66 -6.14
CA ALA A 237 -20.14 21.75 -7.09
C ALA A 237 -21.39 22.60 -6.83
N MET A 238 -22.51 21.95 -6.49
CA MET A 238 -23.74 22.64 -6.08
C MET A 238 -23.55 23.41 -4.77
N ALA A 239 -23.02 22.74 -3.74
CA ALA A 239 -22.81 23.30 -2.41
C ALA A 239 -21.82 24.47 -2.38
N THR A 240 -20.90 24.54 -3.35
CA THR A 240 -19.92 25.63 -3.49
C THR A 240 -20.33 26.73 -4.49
N SER A 241 -21.51 26.60 -5.11
CA SER A 241 -22.04 27.55 -6.09
C SER A 241 -22.28 28.95 -5.50
N THR A 242 -22.33 29.97 -6.37
CA THR A 242 -22.64 31.36 -5.95
C THR A 242 -24.01 31.46 -5.26
N LYS A 243 -24.96 30.60 -5.63
CA LYS A 243 -26.29 30.50 -5.01
C LYS A 243 -26.17 30.01 -3.57
N ALA A 244 -25.48 28.88 -3.35
CA ALA A 244 -25.23 28.34 -2.02
C ALA A 244 -24.47 29.32 -1.12
N LYS A 245 -23.47 30.03 -1.68
CA LYS A 245 -22.68 31.04 -0.94
C LYS A 245 -23.51 32.18 -0.35
N LYS A 246 -24.68 32.48 -0.92
CA LYS A 246 -25.58 33.56 -0.47
C LYS A 246 -26.70 33.07 0.45
N MET A 247 -26.76 31.78 0.76
CA MET A 247 -27.82 31.21 1.60
C MET A 247 -27.58 31.50 3.07
N TYR A 248 -28.67 31.80 3.79
CA TYR A 248 -28.65 32.07 5.23
C TYR A 248 -28.16 30.85 6.03
N ASN A 249 -28.59 29.63 5.68
CA ASN A 249 -28.22 28.38 6.36
C ASN A 249 -27.04 27.65 5.70
N ARG A 250 -26.14 28.37 5.04
CA ARG A 250 -24.98 27.77 4.35
C ARG A 250 -24.12 26.91 5.30
N ASN A 251 -24.02 27.29 6.57
CA ASN A 251 -23.20 26.61 7.56
C ASN A 251 -23.52 25.10 7.66
N VAL A 252 -24.75 24.68 7.39
CA VAL A 252 -25.15 23.27 7.42
C VAL A 252 -24.58 22.49 6.22
N LEU A 253 -24.46 23.11 5.06
CA LEU A 253 -23.76 22.52 3.90
C LEU A 253 -22.27 22.42 4.16
N ASP A 254 -21.67 23.49 4.70
CA ASP A 254 -20.24 23.50 5.05
C ASP A 254 -19.93 22.45 6.14
N MET A 255 -20.82 22.27 7.11
CA MET A 255 -20.74 21.21 8.13
C MET A 255 -20.74 19.81 7.49
N TYR A 256 -21.69 19.52 6.59
CA TYR A 256 -21.73 18.23 5.91
C TYR A 256 -20.45 17.97 5.09
N LEU A 257 -19.99 18.96 4.31
CA LEU A 257 -18.75 18.83 3.53
C LEU A 257 -17.53 18.58 4.43
N ASN A 258 -17.48 19.24 5.59
CA ASN A 258 -16.45 19.00 6.59
C ASN A 258 -16.51 17.58 7.16
N ILE A 259 -17.71 17.04 7.44
CA ILE A 259 -17.89 15.65 7.88
C ILE A 259 -17.37 14.68 6.80
N ILE A 260 -17.74 14.88 5.54
CA ILE A 260 -17.28 14.03 4.44
C ILE A 260 -15.75 14.08 4.28
N ASN A 261 -15.14 15.25 4.39
CA ASN A 261 -13.68 15.37 4.33
C ASN A 261 -12.99 14.69 5.52
N LYS A 262 -13.52 14.85 6.74
CA LYS A 262 -13.02 14.12 7.91
C LYS A 262 -13.09 12.60 7.72
N LEU A 263 -14.19 12.10 7.14
CA LEU A 263 -14.32 10.68 6.81
C LEU A 263 -13.28 10.24 5.77
N ARG A 264 -13.05 11.03 4.71
CA ARG A 264 -12.00 10.75 3.71
C ARG A 264 -10.63 10.67 4.35
N ASP A 265 -10.23 11.71 5.07
CA ASP A 265 -8.93 11.80 5.74
C ASP A 265 -8.73 10.63 6.71
N TYR A 266 -9.78 10.26 7.44
CA TYR A 266 -9.76 9.13 8.34
C TYR A 266 -9.50 7.81 7.60
N TYR A 267 -10.24 7.49 6.55
CA TYR A 267 -10.07 6.23 5.83
C TYR A 267 -8.75 6.17 5.03
N ASP A 268 -8.25 7.31 4.55
CA ASP A 268 -6.92 7.39 3.92
C ASP A 268 -5.81 7.14 4.95
N THR A 269 -5.93 7.75 6.12
CA THR A 269 -5.01 7.48 7.25
C THR A 269 -5.10 6.01 7.66
N PHE A 270 -6.29 5.43 7.69
CA PHE A 270 -6.52 4.04 8.05
C PHE A 270 -5.90 3.07 7.02
N GLU A 271 -6.02 3.35 5.72
CA GLU A 271 -5.38 2.56 4.66
C GLU A 271 -3.85 2.55 4.84
N ALA A 272 -3.25 3.70 5.17
CA ALA A 272 -1.82 3.82 5.38
C ALA A 272 -1.33 3.17 6.71
N GLU A 273 -2.05 3.41 7.80
CA GLU A 273 -1.63 3.00 9.15
C GLU A 273 -2.01 1.57 9.52
N ILE A 274 -2.99 0.97 8.83
CA ILE A 274 -3.53 -0.36 9.14
C ILE A 274 -3.51 -1.28 7.95
N VAL A 275 -4.19 -0.93 6.86
CA VAL A 275 -4.31 -1.86 5.70
C VAL A 275 -2.96 -2.15 5.07
N THR A 276 -2.13 -1.13 4.86
CA THR A 276 -0.80 -1.33 4.26
C THR A 276 0.10 -2.21 5.15
N PRO A 277 0.18 -1.99 6.48
CA PRO A 277 0.81 -2.95 7.40
C PRO A 277 0.24 -4.36 7.36
N PHE A 278 -1.08 -4.52 7.25
CA PHE A 278 -1.72 -5.84 7.15
C PHE A 278 -1.18 -6.61 5.95
N LEU A 279 -1.00 -5.94 4.81
CA LEU A 279 -0.49 -6.53 3.58
C LEU A 279 0.96 -7.01 3.68
N GLN A 280 1.72 -6.53 4.67
CA GLN A 280 3.08 -7.00 4.97
C GLN A 280 3.14 -8.17 5.97
N ILE A 281 2.03 -8.52 6.61
CA ILE A 281 1.99 -9.70 7.47
C ILE A 281 1.91 -10.95 6.60
N HIS A 282 2.87 -11.85 6.79
CA HIS A 282 2.98 -13.08 6.03
C HIS A 282 1.80 -14.01 6.30
N ARG A 283 1.18 -14.52 5.25
CA ARG A 283 0.03 -15.44 5.31
C ARG A 283 0.34 -16.75 6.01
N GLU A 284 1.59 -17.18 6.00
CA GLU A 284 2.04 -18.38 6.73
C GLU A 284 1.92 -18.23 8.25
N CYS A 285 1.89 -17.00 8.76
CA CYS A 285 1.59 -16.72 10.18
C CYS A 285 0.09 -16.76 10.47
N GLU A 286 -0.73 -16.48 9.46
CA GLU A 286 -2.18 -16.35 9.56
C GLU A 286 -2.90 -17.71 9.45
N ASN A 287 -3.95 -17.89 10.24
CA ASN A 287 -4.94 -18.95 10.01
C ASN A 287 -6.04 -18.48 9.02
N ASP A 288 -6.93 -19.39 8.60
CA ASP A 288 -7.99 -19.05 7.63
C ASP A 288 -8.94 -17.97 8.14
N LYS A 289 -9.24 -17.98 9.43
CA LYS A 289 -10.09 -16.98 10.08
C LYS A 289 -9.43 -15.60 10.06
N GLN A 290 -8.13 -15.51 10.35
CA GLN A 290 -7.36 -14.27 10.30
C GLN A 290 -7.31 -13.71 8.87
N ARG A 291 -7.11 -14.57 7.86
CA ARG A 291 -7.17 -14.17 6.45
C ARG A 291 -8.53 -13.59 6.06
N ASP A 292 -9.61 -14.26 6.45
CA ASP A 292 -10.98 -13.80 6.18
C ASP A 292 -11.24 -12.43 6.85
N ILE A 293 -10.86 -12.27 8.11
CA ILE A 293 -10.98 -11.01 8.83
C ILE A 293 -10.15 -9.89 8.16
N LYS A 294 -8.89 -10.17 7.83
CA LYS A 294 -8.01 -9.24 7.09
C LYS A 294 -8.66 -8.81 5.77
N GLY A 295 -9.18 -9.75 4.99
CA GLY A 295 -9.89 -9.45 3.74
C GLY A 295 -11.13 -8.56 3.95
N LYS A 296 -11.92 -8.82 5.01
CA LYS A 296 -13.08 -8.00 5.37
C LYS A 296 -12.71 -6.58 5.75
N ILE A 297 -11.70 -6.39 6.61
CA ILE A 297 -11.21 -5.05 7.01
C ILE A 297 -10.76 -4.27 5.76
N ILE A 298 -9.92 -4.87 4.93
CA ILE A 298 -9.43 -4.24 3.69
C ILE A 298 -10.60 -3.87 2.77
N GLY A 299 -11.56 -4.78 2.60
CA GLY A 299 -12.76 -4.54 1.80
C GLY A 299 -13.64 -3.41 2.34
N MET A 300 -13.78 -3.31 3.67
CA MET A 300 -14.56 -2.25 4.32
C MET A 300 -13.92 -0.87 4.13
N VAL A 301 -12.61 -0.75 4.32
CA VAL A 301 -11.83 0.49 4.17
C VAL A 301 -11.87 0.96 2.73
N ARG A 302 -11.41 0.11 1.79
CA ARG A 302 -11.38 0.45 0.35
C ARG A 302 -12.77 0.67 -0.22
N GLY A 303 -13.75 -0.10 0.26
CA GLY A 303 -15.15 0.10 -0.06
C GLY A 303 -15.66 1.46 0.39
N MET A 304 -15.18 1.98 1.52
CA MET A 304 -15.60 3.29 2.02
C MET A 304 -14.91 4.42 1.27
N GLN A 305 -13.61 4.30 1.00
CA GLN A 305 -12.88 5.22 0.12
C GLN A 305 -13.57 5.35 -1.25
N LYS A 306 -14.01 4.24 -1.84
CA LYS A 306 -14.77 4.25 -3.10
C LYS A 306 -16.12 4.98 -3.00
N MET A 307 -16.82 4.86 -1.87
CA MET A 307 -18.09 5.56 -1.64
C MET A 307 -17.88 7.06 -1.41
N LEU A 308 -16.76 7.43 -0.77
CA LEU A 308 -16.37 8.81 -0.50
C LEU A 308 -15.65 9.50 -1.66
N ASP A 309 -15.20 8.75 -2.67
CA ASP A 309 -14.59 9.29 -3.88
C ASP A 309 -15.52 10.33 -4.52
N PRO A 310 -15.01 11.50 -4.97
CA PRO A 310 -15.84 12.51 -5.61
C PRO A 310 -16.65 11.98 -6.81
N ALA A 311 -16.11 11.02 -7.57
CA ALA A 311 -16.79 10.37 -8.68
C ALA A 311 -17.59 9.11 -8.27
N GLY A 312 -17.65 8.78 -6.98
CA GLY A 312 -18.40 7.66 -6.44
C GLY A 312 -19.90 7.75 -6.75
N ASP A 313 -20.51 6.61 -7.11
CA ASP A 313 -21.94 6.53 -7.44
C ASP A 313 -22.80 6.46 -6.18
N LEU A 314 -23.39 7.59 -5.80
CA LEU A 314 -24.26 7.73 -4.63
C LEU A 314 -25.51 6.84 -4.69
N ARG A 315 -25.94 6.39 -5.87
CA ARG A 315 -27.10 5.49 -6.00
C ARG A 315 -26.83 4.09 -5.49
N SER A 316 -25.55 3.72 -5.40
CA SER A 316 -25.11 2.44 -4.82
C SER A 316 -24.92 2.49 -3.31
N VAL A 317 -25.00 3.69 -2.72
CA VAL A 317 -24.81 3.93 -1.29
C VAL A 317 -26.17 3.91 -0.60
N MET A 318 -26.39 2.93 0.28
CA MET A 318 -27.66 2.75 0.98
C MET A 318 -27.42 2.25 2.39
N HIS A 319 -27.89 3.03 3.36
CA HIS A 319 -27.99 2.65 4.75
C HIS A 319 -29.45 2.33 5.08
N ALA A 320 -29.69 1.16 5.68
CA ALA A 320 -31.04 0.63 5.84
C ALA A 320 -31.94 1.52 6.71
N GLU A 321 -31.39 2.14 7.77
CA GLU A 321 -32.19 3.02 8.62
C GLU A 321 -32.46 4.36 7.91
N THR A 322 -31.49 4.88 7.16
CA THR A 322 -31.66 6.08 6.34
C THR A 322 -32.72 5.89 5.25
N GLU A 323 -32.81 4.71 4.64
CA GLU A 323 -33.86 4.39 3.68
C GLU A 323 -35.26 4.41 4.31
N ARG A 324 -35.40 3.88 5.53
CA ARG A 324 -36.70 3.78 6.23
C ARG A 324 -37.30 5.13 6.60
N ILE A 325 -36.46 6.12 6.89
CA ILE A 325 -36.90 7.46 7.31
C ILE A 325 -37.25 8.37 6.13
N LEU A 326 -36.70 8.09 4.94
CA LEU A 326 -36.94 8.90 3.75
C LEU A 326 -38.24 8.50 3.04
N ILE A 327 -38.99 9.48 2.57
CA ILE A 327 -40.15 9.23 1.70
C ILE A 327 -39.69 8.96 0.26
N ARG A 328 -40.48 8.20 -0.52
CA ARG A 328 -40.12 7.75 -1.88
C ARG A 328 -39.58 8.83 -2.82
N ARG A 329 -40.10 10.06 -2.74
CA ARG A 329 -39.67 11.19 -3.59
C ARG A 329 -38.31 11.78 -3.19
N GLU A 330 -37.82 11.48 -2.00
CA GLU A 330 -36.57 12.02 -1.44
C GLU A 330 -35.40 11.07 -1.67
N ILE A 331 -35.68 9.77 -1.80
CA ILE A 331 -34.67 8.72 -2.01
C ILE A 331 -33.66 9.07 -3.10
N PRO A 332 -34.06 9.49 -4.33
CA PRO A 332 -33.10 9.69 -5.41
C PRO A 332 -32.13 10.87 -5.18
N ILE A 333 -32.47 11.78 -4.27
CA ILE A 333 -31.67 12.97 -3.96
C ILE A 333 -30.84 12.74 -2.69
N PHE A 334 -31.45 12.15 -1.66
CA PHE A 334 -30.91 12.20 -0.30
C PHE A 334 -30.32 10.89 0.19
N LEU A 335 -30.78 9.74 -0.30
CA LEU A 335 -30.42 8.45 0.28
C LEU A 335 -28.90 8.26 0.30
N GLY A 336 -28.23 8.44 -0.84
CA GLY A 336 -26.78 8.28 -0.92
C GLY A 336 -26.02 9.25 -0.01
N LEU A 337 -26.37 10.53 -0.05
CA LEU A 337 -25.72 11.58 0.76
C LEU A 337 -25.85 11.32 2.26
N LEU A 338 -27.06 10.99 2.72
CA LEU A 338 -27.34 10.77 4.13
C LEU A 338 -26.84 9.40 4.62
N SER A 339 -26.60 8.45 3.72
CA SER A 339 -26.11 7.12 4.08
C SER A 339 -24.60 7.09 4.34
N LEU A 340 -23.82 8.01 3.78
CA LEU A 340 -22.35 7.98 3.88
C LEU A 340 -21.84 8.05 5.32
N VAL A 341 -22.41 8.95 6.13
CA VAL A 341 -21.98 9.17 7.51
C VAL A 341 -22.24 7.95 8.39
N PRO A 342 -23.47 7.43 8.52
CA PRO A 342 -23.73 6.27 9.37
C PRO A 342 -22.98 5.01 8.89
N ILE A 343 -22.88 4.77 7.57
CA ILE A 343 -22.08 3.64 7.04
C ILE A 343 -20.61 3.76 7.45
N GLY A 344 -20.04 4.96 7.39
CA GLY A 344 -18.68 5.22 7.84
C GLY A 344 -18.52 4.87 9.32
N VAL A 345 -19.41 5.38 10.18
CA VAL A 345 -19.33 5.13 11.63
C VAL A 345 -19.49 3.65 11.98
N GLU A 346 -20.47 2.96 11.37
CA GLU A 346 -20.68 1.52 11.58
C GLU A 346 -19.44 0.70 11.19
N ARG A 347 -18.83 1.01 10.05
CA ARG A 347 -17.61 0.32 9.61
C ARG A 347 -16.43 0.53 10.56
N VAL A 348 -16.27 1.73 11.12
CA VAL A 348 -15.22 1.96 12.13
C VAL A 348 -15.43 1.06 13.35
N ALA A 349 -16.66 0.94 13.83
CA ALA A 349 -17.00 0.07 14.95
C ALA A 349 -16.74 -1.41 14.63
N ASP A 350 -17.15 -1.87 13.45
CA ASP A 350 -16.91 -3.24 13.00
C ASP A 350 -15.41 -3.55 12.87
N ILE A 351 -14.64 -2.62 12.30
CA ILE A 351 -13.20 -2.79 12.11
C ILE A 351 -12.47 -2.87 13.46
N ASP A 352 -12.85 -2.08 14.48
CA ASP A 352 -12.27 -2.17 15.82
C ASP A 352 -12.43 -3.58 16.42
N ILE A 353 -13.63 -4.15 16.32
CA ILE A 353 -13.92 -5.52 16.78
C ILE A 353 -13.09 -6.54 15.99
N MET A 354 -13.01 -6.37 14.67
CA MET A 354 -12.28 -7.28 13.79
C MET A 354 -10.77 -7.24 14.02
N ILE A 355 -10.18 -6.07 14.25
CA ILE A 355 -8.74 -5.96 14.61
C ILE A 355 -8.48 -6.69 15.92
N ASP A 356 -9.41 -6.58 16.87
CA ASP A 356 -9.27 -7.28 18.14
C ASP A 356 -9.24 -8.79 17.95
N GLU A 357 -10.23 -9.30 17.22
CA GLU A 357 -10.35 -10.71 16.89
C GLU A 357 -9.13 -11.24 16.12
N TYR A 358 -8.70 -10.51 15.10
CA TYR A 358 -7.52 -10.85 14.29
C TYR A 358 -6.26 -11.01 15.13
N ALA A 359 -5.99 -10.05 16.02
CA ALA A 359 -4.76 -10.02 16.81
C ALA A 359 -4.75 -11.03 17.97
N ARG A 360 -5.90 -11.34 18.57
CA ARG A 360 -6.02 -12.33 19.66
C ARG A 360 -5.62 -13.75 19.21
N GLU A 361 -5.89 -14.09 17.94
CA GLU A 361 -5.60 -15.40 17.36
C GLU A 361 -4.09 -15.72 17.25
N PHE A 362 -3.22 -14.70 17.33
CA PHE A 362 -1.77 -14.90 17.37
C PHE A 362 -1.23 -15.29 18.75
N GLN A 363 -2.03 -15.16 19.81
CA GLN A 363 -1.63 -15.46 21.20
C GLN A 363 -0.33 -14.75 21.65
N ILE A 364 -0.07 -13.54 21.13
CA ILE A 364 1.08 -12.71 21.50
C ILE A 364 0.79 -11.98 22.82
N GLU A 365 1.76 -11.94 23.74
CA GLU A 365 1.67 -11.08 24.92
C GLU A 365 1.83 -9.60 24.55
N PHE A 366 0.77 -8.82 24.73
CA PHE A 366 0.79 -7.36 24.59
C PHE A 366 1.07 -6.73 25.95
N LYS A 367 2.34 -6.44 26.25
CA LYS A 367 2.68 -5.60 27.40
C LYS A 367 2.27 -4.17 27.06
N LYS A 368 1.45 -3.54 27.91
CA LYS A 368 1.23 -2.09 27.81
C LYS A 368 2.58 -1.41 28.02
N GLU A 369 3.05 -0.67 27.02
CA GLU A 369 4.15 0.25 27.24
C GLU A 369 3.60 1.37 28.13
N ASP A 370 4.13 1.47 29.35
CA ASP A 370 3.85 2.61 30.22
C ASP A 370 4.32 3.87 29.50
N LYS A 371 3.36 4.75 29.18
CA LYS A 371 3.62 6.04 28.52
C LYS A 371 4.47 6.97 29.36
#